data_AF-A0A7C3YZ72-F1
#
_entry.id   AF-A0A7C3YZ72-F1
#
_cell.length_a   1.000
_cell.length_b   1.000
_cell.length_c   1.000
_cell.angle_alpha   90.00
_cell.angle_beta   90.00
_cell.angle_gamma   90.00
#
_symmetry.space_group_name_H-M   'P 1'
#
loop_
_entity.id
_entity.type
_entity.pdbx_description
1 polymer ?
#
loop_
_entity_poly.entity_id
_entity_poly.type
_entity_poly.pdbx_seq_one_letter_code
_entity_poly.pdbx_strand_id
1 'polypeptide(L)' 'FFEVRKIALLGWMIGSLYGLSDEIHQYFVPGREASVVDLLFDSFGAFLGTIVVPSPKRRQTSMKVSRE' A
#
# COMPACT_ATOMS: atom_id res chain seq x y z
N PHE A 1 8.24 -8.33 12.42
CA PHE A 1 8.50 -8.72 11.01
C PHE A 1 7.31 -9.38 10.34
N PHE A 2 6.77 -10.49 10.86
CA PHE A 2 5.59 -11.16 10.26
C PHE A 2 4.37 -10.23 10.09
N GLU A 3 4.06 -9.40 11.09
CA GLU A 3 2.91 -8.49 11.02
C GLU A 3 3.07 -7.41 9.95
N VAL A 4 4.28 -6.87 9.76
CA VAL A 4 4.55 -5.86 8.72
C VAL A 4 4.37 -6.47 7.31
N ARG A 5 4.79 -7.73 7.12
CA ARG A 5 4.59 -8.44 5.84
C ARG A 5 3.12 -8.70 5.56
N LYS A 6 2.33 -9.09 6.58
CA LYS A 6 0.87 -9.26 6.44
C LYS A 6 0.18 -7.94 6.10
N ILE A 7 0.53 -6.86 6.80
CA ILE A 7 -0.01 -5.51 6.55
C ILE A 7 0.34 -5.05 5.12
N ALA A 8 1.58 -5.28 4.68
CA ALA A 8 2.02 -4.98 3.32
C ALA A 8 1.22 -5.77 2.27
N LEU A 9 1.05 -7.08 2.46
CA LEU A 9 0.23 -7.92 1.57
C LEU A 9 -1.23 -7.48 1.54
N LEU A 10 -1.80 -7.14 2.70
CA LEU A 10 -3.17 -6.67 2.80
C LEU A 10 -3.35 -5.33 2.08
N GLY A 11 -2.41 -4.40 2.27
CA GLY A 11 -2.41 -3.10 1.59
C GLY A 11 -2.29 -3.24 0.07
N TRP A 12 -1.45 -4.17 -0.41
CA TRP A 12 -1.35 -4.47 -1.83
C TRP A 12 -2.65 -5.01 -2.40
N MET A 13 -3.26 -6.01 -1.75
CA MET A 13 -4.55 -6.56 -2.19
C MET A 13 -5.66 -5.50 -2.22
N ILE A 14 -5.76 -4.68 -1.17
CA ILE A 14 -6.77 -3.61 -1.12
C ILE A 14 -6.52 -2.57 -2.23
N GLY A 15 -5.27 -2.18 -2.46
CA GLY A 15 -4.90 -1.26 -3.54
C GLY A 15 -5.26 -1.79 -4.92
N SER A 16 -4.95 -3.05 -5.21
CA SER A 16 -5.32 -3.70 -6.47
C SER A 16 -6.84 -3.82 -6.66
N LEU A 17 -7.58 -4.16 -5.60
CA LEU A 17 -9.05 -4.21 -5.64
C LEU A 17 -9.67 -2.81 -5.84
N TYR A 18 -9.06 -1.78 -5.27
CA TYR A 18 -9.48 -0.40 -5.47
C TYR A 18 -9.24 0.07 -6.91
N GLY A 19 -8.06 -0.20 -7.48
CA GLY A 19 -7.78 0.07 -8.90
C GLY A 19 -8.75 -0.66 -9.83
N LEU A 20 -9.07 -1.92 -9.53
CA LEU A 20 -10.10 -2.66 -10.28
C LEU A 20 -11.47 -2.00 -10.20
N SER A 21 -11.85 -1.51 -9.01
CA SER A 21 -13.09 -0.77 -8.84
C SER A 21 -13.10 0.56 -9.61
N ASP A 22 -11.95 1.22 -9.77
CA ASP A 22 -11.82 2.46 -10.55
C ASP A 22 -12.00 2.18 -12.05
N GLU A 23 -11.36 1.14 -12.57
CA GLU A 23 -11.53 0.71 -13.97
C GLU A 23 -12.98 0.30 -14.28
N ILE A 24 -13.64 -0.41 -13.37
CA ILE A 24 -15.08 -0.69 -13.49
C ILE A 24 -15.90 0.60 -13.46
N HIS A 25 -15.54 1.59 -12.62
CA HIS A 25 -16.19 2.89 -12.61
C HIS A 25 -16.00 3.64 -13.94
N GLN A 26 -14.80 3.61 -14.51
CA GLN A 26 -14.46 4.25 -15.78
C GLN A 26 -15.31 3.71 -16.93
N TYR A 27 -15.67 2.42 -16.90
CA TYR A 27 -16.60 1.83 -17.87
C TYR A 27 -17.98 2.53 -17.89
N PHE A 28 -18.42 3.12 -16.78
CA PHE A 28 -19.68 3.87 -16.71
C PHE A 28 -19.51 5.37 -16.98
N VAL A 29 -18.28 5.87 -17.08
CA VAL A 29 -17.99 7.28 -17.35
C VAL A 29 -17.81 7.47 -18.87
N PRO A 30 -18.73 8.16 -19.56
CA PRO A 30 -18.60 8.38 -20.99
C PRO A 30 -17.32 9.16 -21.32
N GLY A 31 -16.55 8.66 -22.29
CA GLY A 31 -15.27 9.27 -22.71
C GLY A 31 -14.04 8.77 -21.96
N ARG A 32 -14.18 7.79 -21.06
CA ARG A 32 -13.08 7.00 -20.48
C ARG A 32 -13.24 5.54 -20.88
N GLU A 33 -12.12 4.85 -21.07
CA GLU A 33 -12.11 3.42 -21.37
C GLU A 33 -11.42 2.67 -20.24
N ALA A 34 -12.06 1.59 -19.78
CA ALA A 34 -11.44 0.69 -18.82
C ALA A 34 -10.23 0.00 -19.47
N SER A 35 -9.07 0.12 -18.84
CA SER A 35 -7.78 -0.32 -19.36
C SER A 35 -7.15 -1.32 -18.40
N VAL A 36 -6.90 -2.53 -18.92
CA VAL A 36 -6.15 -3.56 -18.17
C VAL A 36 -4.73 -3.07 -17.84
N VAL A 37 -4.17 -2.17 -18.65
CA VAL A 37 -2.86 -1.58 -18.40
C VAL A 37 -2.88 -0.67 -17.17
N ASP A 38 -3.95 0.07 -16.95
CA ASP A 38 -4.09 0.97 -15.81
C ASP A 38 -4.25 0.18 -14.50
N LEU A 39 -5.02 -0.91 -14.53
CA LEU A 39 -5.10 -1.87 -13.42
C LEU A 39 -3.73 -2.48 -13.06
N LEU A 40 -2.88 -2.76 -14.06
CA LEU A 40 -1.52 -3.27 -13.83
C LEU A 40 -0.65 -2.21 -13.17
N PHE A 41 -0.76 -0.94 -13.58
CA PHE A 41 -0.02 0.17 -12.97
C PHE A 41 -0.48 0.45 -11.53
N ASP A 42 -1.77 0.38 -11.24
CA ASP A 42 -2.29 0.51 -9.87
C ASP A 42 -1.78 -0.60 -8.96
N SER A 43 -1.82 -1.84 -9.46
CA SER A 43 -1.31 -3.00 -8.72
C SER A 43 0.20 -2.92 -8.50
N PHE A 44 0.94 -2.40 -9.47
CA PHE A 44 2.39 -2.19 -9.37
C PHE A 44 2.74 -1.04 -8.41
N GLY A 45 1.99 0.07 -8.46
CA GLY A 45 2.14 1.19 -7.53
C GLY A 45 1.85 0.79 -6.08
N ALA A 46 0.79 0.01 -5.84
CA ALA A 46 0.47 -0.54 -4.53
C ALA A 46 1.56 -1.50 -4.02
N PHE A 47 2.14 -2.31 -4.92
CA PHE A 47 3.25 -3.20 -4.57
C PHE A 47 4.50 -2.40 -4.17
N LEU A 48 4.88 -1.37 -4.93
CA LEU A 48 6.01 -0.52 -4.59
C LEU A 48 5.78 0.25 -3.28
N GLY A 49 4.58 0.81 -3.08
CA GLY A 49 4.23 1.53 -1.85
C GLY A 49 4.32 0.66 -0.59
N THR A 50 3.99 -0.62 -0.70
CA THR A 50 4.06 -1.57 0.43
C THR A 50 5.47 -2.10 0.71
N ILE A 51 6.37 -2.09 -0.28
CA ILE A 51 7.80 -2.39 -0.10
C ILE A 51 8.53 -1.28 0.66
N VAL A 52 8.16 -0.02 0.42
CA VAL A 52 8.87 1.14 0.99
C VAL A 52 8.49 1.41 2.44
N VAL A 53 7.64 0.57 3.07
CA VAL A 53 7.33 0.69 4.51
C VAL A 53 8.62 0.59 5.32
N PRO A 54 9.13 1.72 5.86
CA PRO A 54 10.33 1.67 6.68
C PRO A 54 9.96 0.83 7.88
N SER A 55 10.80 -0.16 8.23
CA SER A 55 10.71 -0.76 9.56
C SER A 55 10.64 0.39 10.55
N PRO A 56 9.60 0.51 11.39
CA PRO A 56 9.56 1.57 12.39
C PRO A 56 10.85 1.41 13.18
N LYS A 57 11.80 2.32 12.97
CA LYS A 57 13.01 2.40 13.77
C LYS A 57 12.45 2.56 15.17
N ARG A 58 12.49 1.48 15.95
CA ARG A 58 12.09 1.45 17.34
C ARG A 58 13.00 2.50 17.98
N ARG A 59 12.49 3.73 18.14
CA ARG A 59 13.22 4.79 18.83
C ARG A 59 13.46 4.20 20.21
N GLN A 60 14.68 3.73 20.46
CA GLN A 60 15.13 3.43 21.81
C GLN A 60 15.14 4.77 22.50
N THR A 61 14.03 5.14 23.15
CA THR A 61 14.07 6.08 24.25
C THR A 61 14.82 5.39 25.36
N SER A 62 16.15 5.40 25.27
CA SER A 62 17.03 5.18 26.41
C SER A 62 16.89 6.44 27.29
N MET A 63 15.78 6.55 28.00
CA MET A 63 15.74 7.40 29.18
C MET A 63 16.53 6.66 30.24
N LYS A 64 17.84 6.91 30.27
CA LYS A 64 18.65 6.73 31.48
C LYS A 64 18.05 7.67 32.53
N VAL A 65 17.12 7.16 33.34
CA VAL A 65 16.80 7.78 34.62
C VAL A 65 18.02 7.55 35.50
N SER A 66 18.88 8.57 35.51
CA SER A 66 20.00 8.69 36.43
C SER A 66 19.41 8.64 37.84
N ARG A 67 19.76 7.57 38.57
CA ARG A 67 19.63 7.55 40.02
C ARG A 67 20.77 8.40 40.56
N GLU A 68 20.43 9.52 41.19
CA GLU A 68 21.19 10.14 42.29
C GLU A 68 20.18 10.48 43.40
#